data_AF-A0A413TRY4-F1
#
_entry.id   AF-A0A413TRY4-F1
#
_cell.length_a   1.000
_cell.length_b   1.000
_cell.length_c   1.000
_cell.angle_alpha   90.00
_cell.angle_beta   90.00
_cell.angle_gamma   90.00
#
_symmetry.space_group_name_H-M   'P 1'
#
loop_
_entity.id
_entity.type
_entity.pdbx_description
1 polymer ?
#
loop_
_entity_poly.entity_id
_entity_poly.type
_entity_poly.pdbx_seq_one_letter_code
_entity_poly.pdbx_strand_id
1 'polypeptide(L)' 'MLKREYKRREPTKEERIFLKSRGLIPDNWLILYENKSELAVVSRRKSYRKVLKKPRKKLIKKKKELC' A
#
# COMPACT_ATOMS: atom_id res chain seq x y z
N MET A 1 19.26 16.13 6.80
CA MET A 1 18.30 15.19 6.18
C MET A 1 17.68 14.33 7.27
N LEU A 2 16.43 14.58 7.67
CA LEU A 2 15.74 13.75 8.67
C LEU A 2 15.52 12.35 8.09
N LYS A 3 16.34 11.37 8.51
CA LYS A 3 16.06 9.95 8.28
C LYS A 3 14.81 9.62 9.09
N ARG A 4 13.63 9.69 8.46
CA ARG A 4 12.41 9.13 9.06
C ARG A 4 12.65 7.63 9.23
N GLU A 5 12.86 7.21 10.48
CA GLU A 5 12.88 5.80 10.84
C GLU A 5 11.46 5.24 10.65
N TYR A 6 11.21 4.72 9.46
CA TYR A 6 9.99 3.98 9.19
C TYR A 6 10.06 2.64 9.90
N LYS A 7 9.27 2.47 10.97
CA LYS A 7 9.15 1.20 11.67
C LYS A 7 8.62 0.15 10.70
N ARG A 8 9.44 -0.90 10.48
CA ARG A 8 9.04 -2.06 9.69
C ARG A 8 7.98 -2.82 10.46
N ARG A 9 6.81 -2.99 9.86
CA ARG A 9 5.71 -3.76 10.46
C ARG A 9 5.21 -4.84 9.53
N GLU A 10 4.58 -5.85 10.12
CA GLU A 10 3.88 -6.87 9.36
C GLU A 10 2.65 -6.27 8.65
N PRO A 11 2.33 -6.75 7.44
CA PRO A 11 1.15 -6.32 6.71
C PRO A 11 -0.12 -6.80 7.44
N THR A 12 -1.09 -5.90 7.60
CA THR A 12 -2.44 -6.21 8.10
C THR A 12 -3.20 -7.09 7.11
N LYS A 13 -4.33 -7.67 7.53
CA LYS A 13 -5.18 -8.49 6.65
C LYS A 13 -5.53 -7.77 5.33
N GLU A 14 -5.87 -6.49 5.38
CA GLU A 14 -6.18 -5.68 4.19
C GLU A 14 -4.96 -5.47 3.29
N GLU A 15 -3.79 -5.16 3.88
CA GLU A 15 -2.54 -5.01 3.13
C GLU A 15 -2.10 -6.33 2.49
N ARG A 16 -2.34 -7.46 3.17
CA ARG A 16 -2.09 -8.80 2.60
C ARG A 16 -2.96 -9.04 1.37
N ILE A 17 -4.24 -8.69 1.42
CA ILE A 17 -5.14 -8.78 0.26
C ILE A 17 -4.66 -7.86 -0.87
N PHE A 18 -4.26 -6.64 -0.55
CA PHE A 18 -3.75 -5.67 -1.53
C PHE A 18 -2.45 -6.14 -2.20
N LEU A 19 -1.52 -6.71 -1.42
CA LEU A 19 -0.29 -7.31 -1.93
C LEU A 19 -0.60 -8.48 -2.86
N LYS A 20 -1.50 -9.40 -2.45
CA LYS A 20 -1.95 -10.52 -3.29
C LYS A 20 -2.57 -10.03 -4.60
N SER A 21 -3.43 -9.01 -4.55
CA SER A 21 -4.05 -8.39 -5.74
C SER A 21 -3.01 -7.82 -6.72
N ARG A 22 -1.80 -7.49 -6.25
CA ARG A 22 -0.67 -7.03 -7.07
C ARG A 22 0.31 -8.15 -7.44
N GLY A 23 -0.02 -9.42 -7.18
CA GLY A 23 0.84 -10.57 -7.45
C GLY A 23 2.02 -10.70 -6.50
N LEU A 24 1.95 -10.09 -5.31
CA LEU A 24 3.00 -10.14 -4.29
C LEU A 24 2.64 -11.14 -3.19
N ILE A 25 3.62 -11.92 -2.74
CA ILE A 25 3.47 -12.89 -1.64
C ILE A 25 3.59 -12.15 -0.30
N PRO A 26 2.51 -11.90 0.45
CA PRO A 26 2.53 -11.01 1.62
C PRO A 26 3.55 -11.39 2.70
N ASP A 27 3.85 -12.68 2.84
CA ASP A 27 4.82 -13.19 3.83
C ASP A 27 6.25 -12.69 3.58
N ASN A 28 6.58 -12.38 2.31
CA ASN A 28 7.89 -11.91 1.88
C ASN A 28 8.04 -10.39 1.95
N TRP A 29 7.00 -9.64 2.34
CA TRP A 29 6.99 -8.18 2.33
C TRP A 29 6.64 -7.61 3.69
N LEU A 30 7.37 -6.57 4.09
CA LEU A 30 7.10 -5.74 5.27
C LEU A 30 6.63 -4.35 4.82
N ILE A 31 5.76 -3.75 5.61
CA ILE A 31 5.29 -2.38 5.38
C ILE A 31 6.25 -1.41 6.05
N LEU A 32 6.70 -0.41 5.30
CA LEU A 32 7.48 0.72 5.83
C LEU A 32 6.55 1.84 6.28
N TYR A 33 5.69 2.27 5.37
CA TYR A 33 4.68 3.27 5.65
C TYR A 33 3.51 3.11 4.69
N GLU A 34 2.36 3.57 5.15
CA GLU A 34 1.15 3.69 4.36
C GLU A 34 0.74 5.16 4.30
N ASN A 35 0.45 5.63 3.09
CA ASN A 35 -0.22 6.88 2.81
C ASN A 35 -1.56 6.61 2.10
N LYS A 36 -2.45 7.61 2.08
CA LYS A 36 -3.76 7.54 1.40
C LYS A 36 -3.67 7.12 -0.07
N SER A 37 -2.56 7.45 -0.75
CA SER A 37 -2.34 7.15 -2.17
C SER A 37 -1.31 6.05 -2.42
N GLU A 38 -0.50 5.68 -1.44
CA GLU A 38 0.70 4.87 -1.67
C GLU A 38 1.01 3.95 -0.48
N LEU A 39 1.47 2.75 -0.75
CA LEU A 39 1.93 1.78 0.23
C LEU A 39 3.38 1.42 -0.09
N ALA A 40 4.30 1.79 0.79
CA ALA A 40 5.72 1.45 0.63
C ALA A 40 6.02 0.13 1.35
N VAL A 41 6.54 -0.82 0.59
CA VAL A 41 6.89 -2.15 1.07
C VAL A 41 8.35 -2.46 0.81
N VAL A 42 8.94 -3.27 1.69
CA VAL A 42 10.30 -3.77 1.56
C VAL A 42 10.29 -5.29 1.63
N SER A 43 11.09 -5.95 0.81
CA SER A 43 11.21 -7.40 0.87
C SER A 43 11.99 -7.83 2.11
N ARG A 44 11.58 -8.94 2.74
CA ARG A 44 12.32 -9.55 3.85
C ARG A 44 13.62 -10.21 3.38
N ARG A 45 13.61 -10.82 2.20
CA ARG A 45 14.71 -11.63 1.68
C ARG A 45 15.69 -10.86 0.80
N LYS A 46 15.24 -9.76 0.20
CA LYS A 46 16.04 -8.91 -0.69
C LYS A 46 16.01 -7.49 -0.16
N SER A 47 17.10 -6.73 -0.31
CA SER A 47 17.13 -5.28 -0.05
C SER A 47 16.36 -4.50 -1.13
N TYR A 48 15.15 -4.96 -1.47
CA TYR A 48 14.33 -4.42 -2.53
C TYR A 48 13.11 -3.71 -1.94
N ARG A 49 12.93 -2.45 -2.34
CA ARG A 49 11.82 -1.59 -1.91
C ARG A 49 10.88 -1.34 -3.09
N LYS A 50 9.58 -1.46 -2.85
CA LYS A 50 8.54 -1.18 -3.85
C LYS A 50 7.52 -0.21 -3.28
N VAL A 51 7.07 0.74 -4.08
CA VAL A 51 5.98 1.66 -3.73
C VAL A 51 4.77 1.29 -4.58
N LEU A 52 3.68 0.92 -3.93
CA LEU A 52 2.44 0.50 -4.56
C LEU A 52 1.43 1.64 -4.48
N LYS A 53 1.01 2.17 -5.63
CA LYS A 53 -0.05 3.20 -5.68
C LYS A 53 -1.39 2.56 -5.37
N LYS A 54 -2.05 3.01 -4.30
CA LYS A 54 -3.43 2.64 -3.99
C LYS A 54 -4.36 3.30 -5.01
N PRO A 55 -5.41 2.60 -5.49
CA PRO A 55 -6.41 3.25 -6.32
C PRO A 55 -7.04 4.39 -5.51
N ARG A 56 -7.00 5.61 -6.04
CA ARG A 56 -7.78 6.71 -5.46
C ARG A 56 -9.23 6.25 -5.49
N LYS A 57 -9.91 6.23 -4.34
CA LYS A 57 -11.39 6.24 -4.34
C LYS A 57 -11.76 7.48 -5.14
N LYS A 58 -12.07 7.31 -6.44
CA LYS A 58 -12.78 8.34 -7.18
C LYS A 58 -14.06 8.51 -6.36
N LEU A 59 -14.17 9.62 -5.64
CA LEU A 59 -15.46 10.09 -5.17
C LEU A 59 -16.27 10.24 -6.45
N ILE A 60 -16.99 9.20 -6.83
CA ILE A 60 -18.03 9.29 -7.85
C ILE A 60 -19.04 10.23 -7.20
N LYS A 61 -18.90 11.53 -7.45
CA LYS A 61 -19.99 12.48 -7.26
C LYS A 61 -21.09 11.94 -8.16
N LYS A 62 -22.02 11.17 -7.58
CA LYS A 62 -23.30 10.86 -8.19
C LYS A 62 -23.97 12.21 -8.40
N LYS A 63 -23.74 12.83 -9.56
CA LYS A 63 -24.61 13.86 -10.09
C LYS A 63 -25.82 13.06 -10.59
N LYS A 64 -26.76 12.80 -9.67
CA LYS A 64 -28.10 12.33 -10.03
C LYS A 64 -28.78 13.59 -10.57
N GLU A 65 -28.63 13.83 -11.87
CA GLU A 65 -29.43 14.82 -12.58
C GLU A 65 -30.89 14.38 -12.49
N LEU A 66 -31.69 15.29 -11.95
CA LEU A 66 -33.13 15.25 -11.88
C LEU A 66 -33.63 15.66 -13.27
N CYS A 67 -34.20 14.73 -14.02
CA CYS A 67 -35.09 14.98 -15.15
C CYS A 67 -36.26 14.02 -15.03
#